data_AF-A0A1U7XUH3-F1
#
_entry.id   AF-A0A1U7XUH3-F1
#
_cell.length_a   1.000
_cell.length_b   1.000
_cell.length_c   1.000
_cell.angle_alpha   90.00
_cell.angle_beta   90.00
_cell.angle_gamma   90.00
#
_symmetry.space_group_name_H-M   'P 1'
#
loop_
_entity.id
_entity.type
_entity.pdbx_description
1 polymer ?
#
loop_
_entity_poly.entity_id
_entity_poly.type
_entity_poly.pdbx_seq_one_letter_code
_entity_poly.pdbx_strand_id
1 'polypeptide(L)'
;MEFVRLSKYAPQLVSTMDARVRRFVQGLSPLVVNEAATAALHLDMKYGKIVGFAQAIESRKLKIRAERESSSRARSAGHSRRQVPGRGPSGPSQSYAQSSASAPPSVHTNQQSSHLR
;
A
#
# COMPACT_ATOMS: atom_id res chain seq x y z
N MET A 1 -54.60 -20.56 0.28
CA MET A 1 -53.44 -20.75 1.18
C MET A 1 -52.41 -19.66 0.92
N GLU A 2 -52.17 -18.78 1.89
CA GLU A 2 -51.20 -17.66 1.75
C GLU A 2 -49.76 -18.13 1.57
N PHE A 3 -49.38 -19.21 2.27
CA PHE A 3 -48.03 -19.77 2.20
C PHE A 3 -47.58 -20.08 0.76
N VAL A 4 -48.45 -20.70 -0.04
CA VAL A 4 -48.15 -21.05 -1.46
C VAL A 4 -48.02 -19.79 -2.33
N ARG A 5 -48.79 -18.74 -2.06
CA ARG A 5 -48.68 -17.47 -2.77
C ARG A 5 -47.38 -16.74 -2.45
N LEU A 6 -46.92 -16.83 -1.21
CA LEU A 6 -45.72 -16.15 -0.73
C LEU A 6 -44.44 -16.93 -1.05
N SER A 7 -44.48 -18.26 -1.08
CA SER A 7 -43.30 -19.11 -1.29
C SER A 7 -42.60 -18.87 -2.63
N LYS A 8 -43.33 -18.42 -3.67
CA LYS A 8 -42.75 -18.07 -4.98
C LYS A 8 -41.70 -16.94 -4.92
N TYR A 9 -41.71 -16.15 -3.84
CA TYR A 9 -40.75 -15.05 -3.63
C TYR A 9 -39.52 -15.46 -2.80
N ALA A 10 -39.55 -16.64 -2.18
CA ALA A 10 -38.46 -17.08 -1.31
C ALA A 10 -37.09 -17.10 -2.00
N PRO A 11 -36.94 -17.54 -3.27
CA PRO A 11 -35.64 -17.53 -3.95
C PRO A 11 -35.02 -16.14 -4.10
N GLN A 12 -35.82 -15.08 -4.27
CA GLN A 12 -35.32 -13.71 -4.36
C GLN A 12 -35.04 -13.09 -2.98
N LEU A 13 -35.75 -13.55 -1.94
CA LEU A 13 -35.58 -13.07 -0.56
C LEU A 13 -34.41 -13.74 0.16
N VAL A 14 -34.05 -14.96 -0.22
CA VAL A 14 -32.88 -15.66 0.32
C VAL A 14 -31.62 -15.09 -0.32
N SER A 15 -30.75 -14.49 0.50
CA SER A 15 -29.47 -13.96 0.01
C SER A 15 -28.66 -15.05 -0.69
N THR A 16 -28.37 -14.84 -1.96
CA THR A 16 -27.48 -15.71 -2.74
C THR A 16 -26.05 -15.69 -2.19
N MET A 17 -25.25 -16.70 -2.55
CA MET A 17 -23.82 -16.74 -2.19
C MET A 17 -23.07 -15.52 -2.72
N ASP A 18 -23.36 -15.13 -3.96
CA ASP A 18 -22.79 -13.94 -4.62
C ASP A 18 -23.10 -12.66 -3.84
N ALA A 19 -24.34 -12.47 -3.39
CA ALA A 19 -24.72 -11.33 -2.56
C ALA A 19 -23.97 -11.31 -1.22
N ARG A 20 -23.72 -12.47 -0.60
CA ARG A 20 -22.91 -12.56 0.63
C ARG A 20 -21.45 -12.21 0.39
N VAL A 21 -20.87 -12.69 -0.70
CA VAL A 21 -19.49 -12.37 -1.11
C VAL A 21 -19.34 -10.88 -1.37
N ARG A 22 -20.25 -10.27 -2.14
CA ARG A 22 -20.23 -8.83 -2.42
C ARG A 22 -20.31 -7.98 -1.14
N ARG A 23 -21.25 -8.29 -0.24
CA ARG A 23 -21.37 -7.58 1.05
C ARG A 23 -20.12 -7.73 1.91
N PHE A 24 -19.53 -8.93 1.95
CA PHE A 24 -18.28 -9.15 2.67
C PHE A 24 -17.14 -8.29 2.10
N VAL A 25 -16.93 -8.33 0.78
CA VAL A 25 -15.87 -7.54 0.12
C VAL A 25 -16.04 -6.05 0.38
N GLN A 26 -17.27 -5.53 0.33
CA GLN A 26 -17.56 -4.11 0.63
C GLN A 26 -17.22 -3.72 2.07
N GLY A 27 -17.28 -4.65 3.02
CA GLY A 27 -16.95 -4.42 4.43
C GLY A 27 -15.47 -4.61 4.78
N LEU A 28 -14.61 -4.97 3.81
CA LEU A 28 -13.19 -5.21 4.07
C LEU A 28 -12.41 -3.91 4.27
N SER A 29 -11.31 -4.03 5.00
CA SER A 29 -10.39 -2.92 5.20
C SER A 29 -9.81 -2.44 3.85
N PRO A 30 -9.52 -1.13 3.70
CA PRO A 30 -8.88 -0.59 2.49
C PRO A 30 -7.54 -1.27 2.15
N LEU A 31 -6.93 -1.94 3.13
CA LEU A 31 -5.71 -2.69 2.94
C LEU A 31 -5.89 -3.88 2.00
N VAL A 32 -7.05 -4.54 1.98
CA VAL A 32 -7.24 -5.82 1.27
C VAL A 32 -8.45 -5.83 0.33
N VAL A 33 -9.32 -4.82 0.38
CA VAL A 33 -10.57 -4.77 -0.39
C VAL A 33 -10.36 -4.93 -1.90
N ASN A 34 -9.34 -4.30 -2.48
CA ASN A 34 -9.08 -4.37 -3.92
C ASN A 34 -8.65 -5.77 -4.37
N GLU A 35 -7.75 -6.41 -3.62
CA GLU A 35 -7.31 -7.77 -3.94
C GLU A 35 -8.45 -8.79 -3.77
N ALA A 36 -9.25 -8.63 -2.72
CA ALA A 36 -10.43 -9.47 -2.50
C ALA A 36 -11.49 -9.25 -3.59
N ALA A 37 -11.73 -8.01 -4.03
CA ALA A 37 -12.65 -7.71 -5.12
C ALA A 37 -12.20 -8.37 -6.44
N THR A 38 -10.92 -8.24 -6.80
CA THR A 38 -10.36 -8.89 -7.99
C THR A 38 -10.45 -10.41 -7.90
N ALA A 39 -10.18 -11.00 -6.72
CA ALA A 39 -10.29 -12.43 -6.52
C ALA A 39 -11.75 -12.92 -6.64
N ALA A 40 -12.70 -12.18 -6.08
CA ALA A 40 -14.13 -12.51 -6.16
C ALA A 40 -14.66 -12.53 -7.60
N LEU A 41 -14.11 -11.70 -8.49
CA LEU A 41 -14.52 -11.63 -9.89
C LEU A 41 -14.00 -12.81 -10.75
N HIS A 42 -12.82 -13.35 -10.45
CA HIS A 42 -12.12 -14.25 -11.37
C HIS A 42 -12.09 -15.72 -10.94
N LEU A 43 -12.43 -16.05 -9.69
CA LEU A 43 -12.07 -17.35 -9.09
C LEU A 43 -13.24 -18.23 -8.63
N ASP A 44 -14.48 -17.96 -9.05
CA ASP A 44 -15.69 -18.63 -8.52
C ASP A 44 -15.61 -18.83 -7.00
N MET A 45 -15.29 -17.72 -6.31
CA MET A 45 -14.96 -17.74 -4.90
C MET A 45 -16.24 -17.91 -4.07
N LYS A 46 -16.44 -19.12 -3.55
CA LYS A 46 -17.40 -19.34 -2.46
C LYS A 46 -17.01 -18.52 -1.22
N TYR A 47 -18.00 -18.17 -0.41
CA TYR A 47 -17.83 -17.32 0.77
C TYR A 47 -16.67 -17.73 1.69
N GLY A 48 -16.52 -19.03 2.01
CA GLY A 48 -15.41 -19.49 2.85
C GLY A 48 -14.02 -19.24 2.24
N LYS A 49 -13.89 -19.34 0.91
CA LYS A 49 -12.61 -19.10 0.22
C LYS A 49 -12.22 -17.62 0.25
N ILE A 50 -13.16 -16.72 0.02
CA ILE A 50 -12.87 -15.28 0.03
C ILE A 50 -12.51 -14.78 1.44
N VAL A 51 -13.12 -15.35 2.48
CA VAL A 51 -12.78 -15.04 3.88
C VAL A 51 -11.34 -15.45 4.18
N GLY A 52 -10.97 -16.69 3.89
CA GLY A 52 -9.60 -17.17 4.12
C GLY A 52 -8.57 -16.41 3.29
N PHE A 53 -8.90 -16.07 2.04
CA PHE A 53 -8.05 -15.26 1.18
C PHE A 53 -7.80 -13.86 1.76
N ALA A 54 -8.85 -13.16 2.20
CA ALA A 54 -8.72 -11.83 2.79
C ALA A 54 -7.85 -11.86 4.06
N GLN A 55 -8.06 -12.85 4.94
CA GLN A 55 -7.26 -13.04 6.17
C GLN A 55 -5.78 -13.27 5.87
N ALA A 56 -5.47 -14.13 4.89
CA ALA A 56 -4.10 -14.43 4.51
C ALA A 56 -3.37 -13.20 3.96
N ILE A 57 -4.03 -12.41 3.11
CA ILE A 57 -3.46 -11.17 2.55
C ILE A 57 -3.28 -10.12 3.63
N GLU A 58 -4.27 -9.92 4.51
CA GLU A 58 -4.21 -8.95 5.59
C GLU A 58 -3.04 -9.27 6.53
N SER A 59 -2.95 -10.51 6.98
CA SER A 59 -1.87 -10.99 7.84
C SER A 59 -0.50 -10.77 7.21
N ARG A 60 -0.35 -11.10 5.92
CA ARG A 60 0.90 -10.87 5.18
C ARG A 60 1.28 -9.39 5.12
N LYS A 61 0.33 -8.52 4.76
CA LYS A 61 0.59 -7.09 4.61
C LYS A 61 0.89 -6.43 5.95
N LEU A 62 0.20 -6.82 7.03
CA LEU A 62 0.48 -6.33 8.37
C LEU A 62 1.87 -6.76 8.86
N LYS A 63 2.26 -8.02 8.63
CA LYS A 63 3.61 -8.51 8.95
C LYS A 63 4.69 -7.68 8.26
N ILE A 64 4.55 -7.44 6.96
CA ILE A 64 5.51 -6.62 6.19
C ILE A 64 5.61 -5.19 6.75
N ARG A 65 4.49 -4.59 7.16
CA ARG A 65 4.52 -3.24 7.77
C ARG A 65 5.23 -3.24 9.11
N ALA A 66 4.94 -4.20 9.98
CA ALA A 66 5.57 -4.31 11.29
C ALA A 66 7.09 -4.52 11.19
N GLU A 67 7.55 -5.34 10.25
CA GLU A 67 8.98 -5.56 9.98
C GLU A 67 9.67 -4.29 9.45
N ARG A 68 8.99 -3.52 8.61
CA ARG A 68 9.52 -2.25 8.08
C ARG A 68 9.66 -1.19 9.18
N GLU A 69 8.68 -1.10 10.07
CA GLU A 69 8.67 -0.16 11.19
C GLU A 69 9.72 -0.52 12.26
N SER A 70 9.88 -1.80 12.58
CA SER A 70 10.93 -2.22 13.50
C SER A 70 12.33 -1.96 12.93
N SER A 71 12.51 -2.17 11.63
CA SER A 71 13.77 -1.88 10.93
C SER A 71 14.09 -0.38 10.90
N SER A 72 13.10 0.49 10.66
CA SER A 72 13.32 1.95 10.68
C SER A 72 13.66 2.45 12.08
N ARG A 73 12.98 1.93 13.11
CA ARG A 73 13.27 2.28 14.51
C ARG A 73 14.66 1.83 14.95
N ALA A 74 15.10 0.63 14.55
CA ALA A 74 16.45 0.14 14.83
C ALA A 74 17.53 1.04 14.19
N ARG A 75 17.33 1.48 12.94
CA ARG A 75 18.25 2.43 12.27
C ARG A 75 18.29 3.79 12.96
N SER A 76 17.12 4.33 13.35
CA SER A 76 17.04 5.62 14.07
C SER A 76 17.70 5.57 15.45
N ALA A 77 17.49 4.49 16.22
CA ALA A 77 18.13 4.29 17.52
C ALA A 77 19.67 4.18 17.40
N GLY A 78 20.18 3.61 16.31
CA GLY A 78 21.61 3.52 16.02
C GLY A 78 22.28 4.86 15.71
N HIS A 79 21.55 5.86 15.21
CA HIS A 79 22.08 7.20 14.95
C HIS A 79 22.04 8.13 16.18
N SER A 80 21.20 7.85 17.18
CA SER A 80 21.13 8.68 18.39
C SER A 80 22.27 8.42 19.38
N ARG A 81 23.05 7.34 19.22
CA ARG A 81 24.10 6.95 20.19
C ARG A 81 25.51 7.46 19.86
N ARG A 82 25.67 8.29 18.84
CA ARG A 82 26.93 9.00 18.55
C ARG A 82 26.73 10.52 18.55
N GLN A 83 26.05 11.05 19.56
CA GLN A 83 26.45 12.36 20.07
C GLN A 83 27.57 12.10 21.06
N VAL A 84 28.81 12.25 20.58
CA VAL A 84 30.02 12.22 21.40
C VAL A 84 29.90 13.38 22.40
N PRO A 85 29.88 13.15 23.73
CA PRO A 85 30.05 14.21 24.69
C PRO A 85 31.56 14.40 24.89
N GLY A 86 32.13 15.45 24.29
CA GLY A 86 33.56 15.71 24.48
C GLY A 86 34.13 16.92 23.75
N ARG A 87 34.00 18.09 24.40
CA ARG A 87 35.00 19.19 24.51
C ARG A 87 35.33 19.98 23.21
N GLY A 88 35.12 21.29 23.10
CA GLY A 88 34.88 22.33 24.11
C GLY A 88 34.31 23.65 23.51
N PRO A 89 34.36 24.77 24.26
CA PRO A 89 33.72 26.03 23.87
C PRO A 89 34.64 26.92 23.00
N SER A 90 34.04 27.94 22.36
CA SER A 90 34.62 29.04 21.55
C SER A 90 35.05 28.68 20.11
N GLY A 91 34.67 29.39 19.04
CA GLY A 91 34.19 30.77 18.90
C GLY A 91 33.37 31.00 17.60
N PRO A 92 33.24 32.25 17.13
CA PRO A 92 31.96 32.83 16.73
C PRO A 92 31.53 32.61 15.27
N SER A 93 30.22 32.74 15.07
CA SER A 93 29.52 32.86 13.80
C SER A 93 30.26 33.71 12.76
N GLN A 94 30.58 33.11 11.62
CA GLN A 94 30.77 33.84 10.37
C GLN A 94 29.69 33.39 9.37
N SER A 95 28.61 34.15 9.37
CA SER A 95 27.70 34.24 8.24
C SER A 95 28.42 34.98 7.12
N TYR A 96 28.86 34.27 6.08
CA TYR A 96 29.06 34.85 4.77
C TYR A 96 28.19 34.13 3.77
N ALA A 97 27.12 34.81 3.37
CA ALA A 97 26.42 34.49 2.13
C ALA A 97 27.42 34.66 0.98
N GLN A 98 27.85 33.57 0.37
CA GLN A 98 28.36 33.60 -1.00
C GLN A 98 27.31 32.99 -1.92
N SER A 99 26.40 33.87 -2.32
CA SER A 99 25.65 33.73 -3.55
C SER A 99 26.65 33.76 -4.71
N SER A 100 26.75 32.68 -5.47
CA SER A 100 27.41 32.68 -6.78
C SER A 100 26.71 31.64 -7.64
N ALA A 101 25.78 32.15 -8.44
CA ALA A 101 25.14 31.42 -9.51
C ALA A 101 26.20 30.97 -10.53
N SER A 102 26.15 29.71 -10.96
CA SER A 102 26.69 29.27 -12.24
C SER A 102 26.08 27.93 -12.67
N ALA A 103 25.16 28.06 -13.63
CA ALA A 103 24.65 27.16 -14.68
C ALA A 103 24.47 25.64 -14.45
N PRO A 104 23.34 25.04 -14.90
CA PRO A 104 23.17 23.59 -14.93
C PRO A 104 24.04 22.94 -16.03
N PRO A 105 24.52 21.69 -15.85
CA PRO A 105 25.18 20.97 -16.92
C PRO A 105 24.20 20.61 -18.03
N SER A 106 24.67 20.86 -19.25
CA SER A 106 23.99 20.74 -20.54
C SER A 106 23.44 19.33 -20.82
N VAL A 107 22.20 19.29 -21.30
CA VAL A 107 21.54 18.12 -21.89
C VAL A 107 22.18 17.79 -23.24
N HIS A 108 23.02 16.75 -23.29
CA HIS A 108 23.45 16.17 -24.56
C HIS A 108 22.37 15.21 -25.09
N THR A 109 21.46 15.76 -25.87
CA THR A 109 20.67 15.04 -26.87
C THR A 109 21.59 14.67 -28.03
N ASN A 110 21.93 13.39 -28.16
CA ASN A 110 22.41 12.86 -29.44
C ASN A 110 21.21 12.31 -30.21
N GLN A 111 20.60 13.18 -31.01
CA GLN A 111 19.98 12.75 -32.25
C GLN A 111 21.09 12.63 -33.29
N GLN A 112 21.47 11.41 -33.65
CA GLN A 112 22.14 11.18 -34.93
C GLN A 112 21.10 10.66 -35.91
N SER A 113 20.66 11.62 -36.72
CA SER A 113 19.86 11.47 -37.91
C SER A 113 20.55 10.56 -38.93
N SER A 114 19.73 9.72 -39.57
CA SER A 114 19.75 9.33 -40.98
C SER A 114 21.09 9.06 -41.69
N HIS A 115 21.18 7.92 -42.39
CA HIS A 115 21.19 7.87 -43.87
C HIS A 115 21.69 6.52 -44.42
N LEU A 116 20.98 6.02 -45.45
CA LEU A 116 21.43 5.14 -46.55
C LEU A 116 21.64 3.66 -46.15
N ARG A 117 21.13 2.64 -46.85
CA ARG A 117 20.69 2.50 -48.24
C ARG A 117 19.81 1.24 -48.34
#